data_AF-A0A9Q0ELZ1-F1
#
_entry.id   AF-A0A9Q0ELZ1-F1
#
_cell.length_a   1.000
_cell.length_b   1.000
_cell.length_c   1.000
_cell.angle_alpha   90.00
_cell.angle_beta   90.00
_cell.angle_gamma   90.00
#
_symmetry.space_group_name_H-M   'P 1'
#
loop_
_entity.id
_entity.type
_entity.pdbx_description
1 polymer ?
#
loop_
_entity_poly.entity_id
_entity_poly.type
_entity_poly.pdbx_seq_one_letter_code
_entity_poly.pdbx_strand_id
1 'polypeptide(L)' 'MSCGNPGVPPKAVLSGGGRFAVGDSVNYSCVSGYVLDGHMTLTCATNAGNAAAWDFPAPICR' A
#
# COMPACT_ATOMS: atom_id res chain seq x y z
N MET A 1 -6.27 -8.05 13.43
CA MET A 1 -6.87 -7.86 12.09
C MET A 1 -5.93 -6.93 11.34
N SER A 2 -5.13 -7.48 10.44
CA SER A 2 -4.07 -6.75 9.73
C SER A 2 -4.09 -7.16 8.27
N CYS A 3 -3.85 -6.22 7.36
CA CYS A 3 -3.89 -6.45 5.92
C CYS A 3 -2.67 -7.24 5.42
N GLY A 4 -1.65 -7.41 6.27
CA GLY A 4 -0.38 -8.00 5.87
C GLY A 4 0.45 -7.04 5.03
N ASN A 5 1.70 -7.41 4.76
CA ASN A 5 2.59 -6.59 3.95
C ASN A 5 2.08 -6.58 2.48
N PRO A 6 1.69 -5.42 1.93
CA PRO A 6 1.20 -5.32 0.54
C PRO A 6 2.28 -5.61 -0.51
N GLY A 7 3.54 -5.69 -0.10
CA GLY A 7 4.68 -5.84 -1.01
C GLY A 7 5.11 -4.50 -1.61
N VAL A 8 6.38 -4.42 -2.00
CA VAL A 8 6.96 -3.22 -2.60
C VAL A 8 7.40 -3.55 -4.02
N PRO A 9 6.73 -3.01 -5.05
CA PRO A 9 7.10 -3.25 -6.44
C PRO A 9 8.50 -2.71 -6.77
N PRO A 10 9.13 -3.20 -7.86
CA PRO A 10 10.42 -2.70 -8.29
C PRO A 10 10.37 -1.19 -8.52
N LYS A 11 11.39 -0.46 -8.06
CA LYS A 11 11.48 1.01 -8.18
C LYS A 11 10.45 1.78 -7.36
N ALA A 12 9.58 1.10 -6.62
CA ALA A 12 8.73 1.71 -5.61
C ALA A 12 9.42 1.71 -4.24
N VAL A 13 9.05 2.69 -3.42
CA VAL A 13 9.53 2.94 -2.06
C VAL A 13 8.30 3.08 -1.19
N LEU A 14 8.08 2.08 -0.33
CA LEU A 14 7.01 2.09 0.66
C LEU A 14 7.44 2.90 1.88
N SER A 15 6.65 3.91 2.22
CA SER A 15 6.83 4.81 3.35
C SER A 15 5.60 4.72 4.25
N GLY A 16 5.81 4.38 5.53
CA GLY A 16 4.71 4.15 6.46
C GLY A 16 4.20 2.70 6.44
N GLY A 17 3.52 2.32 7.52
CA GLY A 17 3.07 0.95 7.76
C GLY A 17 4.00 0.18 8.68
N GLY A 18 3.87 0.41 9.99
CA GLY A 18 4.56 -0.40 10.99
C GLY A 18 3.77 -1.63 11.39
N ARG A 19 2.46 -1.49 11.60
CA ARG A 19 1.59 -2.55 12.13
C ARG A 19 0.64 -3.14 11.08
N PHE A 20 0.47 -2.46 9.93
CA PHE A 20 -0.45 -2.84 8.86
C PHE A 20 -1.84 -3.22 9.39
N ALA A 21 -2.27 -2.54 10.45
CA ALA A 21 -3.52 -2.79 11.14
C ALA A 21 -4.66 -2.07 10.42
N VAL A 22 -5.90 -2.51 10.63
CA VAL A 22 -7.08 -1.83 10.09
C VAL A 22 -7.09 -0.37 10.56
N GLY A 23 -7.14 0.57 9.62
CA GLY A 23 -7.02 2.01 9.84
C GLY A 23 -5.61 2.56 9.58
N ASP A 24 -4.58 1.73 9.44
CA ASP A 24 -3.24 2.18 9.02
C ASP A 24 -3.23 2.49 7.53
N SER A 25 -2.50 3.54 7.17
CA SER A 25 -2.23 3.91 5.77
C SER A 25 -0.73 3.82 5.49
N VAL A 26 -0.40 3.39 4.28
CA VAL A 26 0.97 3.32 3.75
C VAL A 26 1.06 4.15 2.50
N ASN A 27 2.24 4.71 2.23
CA ASN A 27 2.46 5.58 1.10
C ASN A 27 3.61 5.09 0.22
N TYR A 28 3.32 4.77 -1.02
CA TYR A 28 4.26 4.44 -2.06
C TYR A 28 4.77 5.71 -2.73
N SER A 29 6.06 5.68 -3.04
CA SER A 29 6.76 6.71 -3.79
C SER A 29 7.67 6.02 -4.79
N CYS A 30 7.92 6.62 -5.95
CA CYS A 30 8.87 6.05 -6.90
C CYS A 30 10.25 6.66 -6.71
N VAL A 31 11.30 5.90 -7.03
CA VAL A 31 12.65 6.48 -7.13
C VAL A 31 12.68 7.61 -8.16
N SER A 32 13.58 8.57 -7.93
CA SER A 32 13.77 9.73 -8.80
C SER A 32 13.91 9.33 -10.27
N GLY A 33 13.05 9.88 -11.12
CA GLY A 33 13.02 9.61 -12.56
C GLY A 33 11.94 8.62 -13.01
N TYR A 34 11.19 8.03 -12.09
CA TYR A 34 10.03 7.17 -12.37
C TYR A 34 8.72 7.84 -11.98
N VAL A 35 7.65 7.50 -12.68
CA VAL A 35 6.30 8.00 -12.42
C VAL A 35 5.46 6.91 -11.77
N LEU A 36 4.81 7.25 -10.66
CA LEU A 36 3.91 6.34 -9.95
C LEU A 36 2.60 6.19 -10.73
N ASP A 37 2.29 4.94 -11.07
CA ASP A 37 1.05 4.56 -11.74
C ASP A 37 0.12 3.83 -10.77
N GLY A 38 -1.03 4.44 -10.49
CA GLY A 38 -2.01 3.94 -9.53
C GLY A 38 -2.08 4.77 -8.26
N HIS A 39 -2.45 4.14 -7.14
CA HIS A 39 -2.63 4.83 -5.87
C HIS A 39 -1.32 4.89 -5.10
N MET A 40 -0.85 6.11 -4.80
CA MET A 40 0.31 6.28 -3.93
C MET A 40 -0.01 5.86 -2.50
N THR A 41 -1.22 6.08 -2.00
CA THR A 41 -1.58 5.77 -0.61
C THR A 41 -2.50 4.56 -0.56
N LEU A 42 -2.15 3.53 0.22
CA LEU A 42 -3.02 2.38 0.46
C LEU A 42 -3.48 2.43 1.92
N THR A 43 -4.76 2.20 2.15
CA THR A 43 -5.34 2.15 3.50
C THR A 43 -5.83 0.75 3.81
N CYS A 44 -5.42 0.24 4.97
CA CYS A 44 -5.85 -1.06 5.43
C CYS A 44 -7.27 -0.95 5.95
N ALA A 45 -8.23 -1.49 5.21
CA ALA A 45 -9.64 -1.46 5.56
C ALA A 45 -10.18 -2.87 5.82
N THR A 46 -11.16 -2.96 6.70
CA THR A 46 -11.96 -4.17 6.85
C THR A 46 -13.01 -4.23 5.75
N ASN A 47 -12.89 -5.23 4.88
CA ASN A 47 -13.94 -5.56 3.93
C ASN A 47 -15.16 -6.18 4.63
N ALA A 48 -16.30 -6.14 3.95
CA ALA A 48 -17.60 -6.60 4.46
C ALA A 48 -17.64 -8.07 4.94
N GLY A 49 -16.60 -8.86 4.66
CA GLY A 49 -16.45 -10.25 5.11
C GLY A 49 -15.60 -10.46 6.38
N ASN A 50 -15.34 -9.42 7.19
CA ASN A 50 -14.42 -9.49 8.34
C ASN A 50 -12.98 -9.87 7.95
N ALA A 51 -12.54 -9.47 6.76
CA ALA A 51 -11.15 -9.60 6.32
C ALA A 51 -10.52 -8.21 6.20
N ALA A 52 -9.35 -8.02 6.81
CA ALA A 52 -8.55 -6.84 6.58
C ALA A 52 -7.84 -7.00 5.24
N ALA A 53 -8.09 -6.08 4.31
CA ALA A 53 -7.33 -6.01 3.06
C ALA A 53 -7.10 -4.55 2.67
N TRP A 54 -6.09 -4.34 1.84
CA TRP A 54 -5.81 -3.03 1.27
C TRP A 54 -6.95 -2.59 0.36
N ASP A 55 -7.32 -1.32 0.45
CA ASP A 55 -8.33 -0.69 -0.40
C ASP A 55 -7.94 -0.69 -1.89
N PHE A 56 -6.65 -0.51 -2.17
CA PHE A 56 -6.07 -0.49 -3.52
C PHE A 56 -4.92 -1.51 -3.66
N PRO A 57 -4.65 -1.99 -4.89
CA PRO A 57 -3.46 -2.79 -5.17
C PRO A 57 -2.17 -1.95 -5.16
N ALA A 58 -1.02 -2.60 -5.00
CA ALA A 58 0.28 -1.92 -5.01
C ALA A 58 0.53 -1.22 -6.36
N PRO A 59 0.95 0.07 -6.36
CA PRO A 59 1.18 0.84 -7.58
C PRO A 59 2.47 0.43 -8.29
N ILE A 60 2.56 0.73 -9.59
CA ILE A 60 3.74 0.39 -10.40
C ILE A 60 4.50 1.66 -10.75
N CYS A 61 5.83 1.63 -10.64
CA CYS A 61 6.69 2.72 -11.08
C CYS A 61 7.15 2.46 -12.51
N ARG A 62 6.82 3.37 -13.43
CA ARG A 62 7.17 3.30 -14.87
C ARG A 62 8.07 4.45 -15.30
#